data_AF-A0A520E4L6-F1
#
_entry.id   AF-A0A520E4L6-F1
#
_cell.length_a   1.000
_cell.length_b   1.000
_cell.length_c   1.000
_cell.angle_alpha   90.00
_cell.angle_beta   90.00
_cell.angle_gamma   90.00
#
_symmetry.space_group_name_H-M   'P 1'
#
loop_
_entity.id
_entity.type
_entity.pdbx_description
1 polymer ?
#
loop_
_entity_poly.entity_id
_entity_poly.type
_entity_poly.pdbx_seq_one_letter_code
_entity_poly.pdbx_strand_id
1 'polypeptide(L)'
;MTTPLELADRLEAARLASGLSRQALTEQAGVSRQAVYRLLKGNDVQVSTLLAVTEVLQLDLVTLPRALKRGLPELGDAPAVAATATAPLQPSPASSRPSSHVMSAVQRRLADLKGGRS
;
A
#
# COMPACT_ATOMS: atom_id res chain seq x y z
N MET A 1 5.62 23.66 1.80
CA MET A 1 4.63 24.05 0.76
C MET A 1 4.15 22.77 0.14
N THR A 2 2.84 22.60 -0.13
CA THR A 2 2.38 21.34 -0.76
C THR A 2 2.99 21.23 -2.14
N THR A 3 3.77 20.18 -2.39
CA THR A 3 4.46 19.98 -3.69
C THR A 3 3.62 19.10 -4.62
N PRO A 4 3.83 19.17 -5.95
CA PRO A 4 3.19 18.24 -6.89
C PRO A 4 3.45 16.76 -6.57
N LEU A 5 4.62 16.46 -6.02
CA LEU A 5 4.99 15.10 -5.60
C LEU A 5 4.18 14.64 -4.38
N GLU A 6 4.05 15.49 -3.36
CA GLU A 6 3.20 15.18 -2.19
C GLU A 6 1.72 14.99 -2.58
N LEU A 7 1.23 15.74 -3.57
CA LEU A 7 -0.11 15.55 -4.11
C LEU A 7 -0.23 14.19 -4.81
N ALA A 8 0.77 13.83 -5.62
CA ALA A 8 0.81 12.56 -6.32
C ALA A 8 0.80 11.37 -5.35
N ASP A 9 1.57 11.44 -4.26
CA ASP A 9 1.62 10.40 -3.23
C ASP A 9 0.25 10.22 -2.56
N ARG A 10 -0.46 11.31 -2.26
CA ARG A 10 -1.83 11.25 -1.71
C ARG A 10 -2.83 10.63 -2.67
N LEU A 11 -2.77 11.00 -3.95
CA LEU A 11 -3.65 10.45 -4.97
C LEU A 11 -3.38 8.96 -5.18
N GLU A 12 -2.12 8.53 -5.14
CA GLU A 12 -1.76 7.12 -5.25
C GLU A 12 -2.22 6.32 -4.02
N ALA A 13 -2.08 6.89 -2.81
CA ALA A 13 -2.62 6.29 -1.59
C ALA A 13 -4.15 6.16 -1.66
N ALA A 14 -4.86 7.19 -2.11
CA ALA A 14 -6.31 7.14 -2.31
C ALA A 14 -6.73 6.12 -3.37
N ARG A 15 -5.98 6.02 -4.49
CA ARG A 15 -6.20 4.98 -5.51
C ARG A 15 -6.05 3.59 -4.90
N LEU A 16 -4.99 3.34 -4.12
CA LEU A 16 -4.80 2.06 -3.46
C LEU A 16 -5.94 1.74 -2.48
N ALA A 17 -6.42 2.73 -1.70
CA ALA A 17 -7.54 2.57 -0.80
C ALA A 17 -8.86 2.26 -1.53
N SER A 18 -9.06 2.82 -2.73
CA SER A 18 -10.23 2.53 -3.58
C SER A 18 -10.18 1.15 -4.26
N GLY A 19 -9.05 0.45 -4.22
CA GLY A 19 -8.86 -0.83 -4.91
C GLY A 19 -8.77 -0.74 -6.44
N LEU A 20 -8.81 0.46 -7.02
CA LEU A 20 -8.75 0.67 -8.46
C LEU A 20 -7.34 0.44 -8.99
N SER A 21 -7.20 -0.30 -10.10
CA SER A 21 -5.95 -0.33 -10.86
C SER A 21 -5.71 1.01 -11.56
N ARG A 22 -4.45 1.32 -11.93
CA ARG A 22 -4.16 2.55 -12.70
C ARG A 22 -4.86 2.57 -14.07
N GLN A 23 -5.06 1.39 -14.66
CA GLN A 23 -5.80 1.25 -15.91
C GLN A 23 -7.28 1.57 -15.70
N ALA A 24 -7.91 0.98 -14.67
CA ALA A 24 -9.31 1.24 -14.33
C ALA A 24 -9.54 2.72 -14.00
N LEU A 25 -8.64 3.35 -13.24
CA LEU A 25 -8.70 4.78 -12.95
C LEU A 25 -8.67 5.62 -14.23
N THR A 26 -7.79 5.27 -15.18
CA THR A 26 -7.67 5.99 -16.45
C THR A 26 -8.94 5.86 -17.29
N GLU A 27 -9.48 4.65 -17.38
CA GLU A 27 -10.69 4.35 -18.14
C GLU A 27 -11.91 5.06 -17.55
N GLN A 28 -12.06 5.05 -16.22
CA GLN A 28 -13.16 5.71 -15.53
C GLN A 28 -13.05 7.24 -15.57
N ALA A 29 -11.83 7.78 -15.47
CA ALA A 29 -11.62 9.23 -15.49
C ALA A 29 -11.69 9.82 -16.92
N GLY A 30 -11.76 8.98 -17.96
CA GLY A 30 -11.87 9.45 -19.35
C GLY A 30 -10.66 10.25 -19.84
N VAL A 31 -9.51 10.11 -19.19
CA VAL A 31 -8.26 10.83 -19.50
C VAL A 31 -7.23 9.91 -20.12
N SER A 32 -6.17 10.47 -20.72
CA SER A 32 -5.12 9.65 -21.33
C SER A 32 -4.26 8.95 -20.26
N ARG A 33 -3.80 7.72 -20.58
CA ARG A 33 -2.87 6.96 -19.71
C ARG A 33 -1.63 7.75 -19.34
N GLN A 34 -1.10 8.52 -20.30
CA GLN A 34 0.09 9.35 -20.09
C GLN A 34 -0.20 10.50 -19.11
N ALA A 35 -1.38 11.12 -19.16
CA ALA A 35 -1.76 12.18 -18.23
C ALA A 35 -1.86 11.66 -16.78
N VAL A 36 -2.50 10.50 -16.58
CA VAL A 36 -2.59 9.84 -15.26
C VAL A 36 -1.19 9.45 -14.75
N TYR A 37 -0.35 8.88 -15.60
CA TYR A 37 1.03 8.53 -15.23
C TYR A 37 1.85 9.75 -14.81
N ARG A 38 1.74 10.87 -15.55
CA ARG A 38 2.44 12.11 -15.22
C ARG A 38 1.95 12.71 -13.91
N LEU A 39 0.64 12.71 -13.69
CA LEU A 39 0.01 13.17 -12.44
C LEU A 39 0.52 12.38 -11.24
N LEU A 40 0.46 11.04 -11.30
CA LEU A 40 0.90 10.15 -10.21
C LEU A 40 2.42 10.13 -9.98
N LYS A 41 3.19 10.76 -10.87
CA LYS A 41 4.65 10.94 -10.73
C LYS A 41 5.00 12.37 -10.28
N GLY A 42 4.00 13.21 -9.98
CA GLY A 42 4.21 14.59 -9.54
C GLY A 42 4.70 15.52 -10.64
N ASN A 43 4.46 15.18 -11.92
CA ASN A 43 4.75 16.08 -13.03
C ASN A 43 3.60 17.07 -13.23
N ASP A 44 3.92 18.18 -13.89
CA ASP A 44 2.94 19.17 -14.28
C ASP A 44 1.91 18.58 -15.27
N VAL A 45 0.63 18.77 -14.95
CA VAL A 45 -0.53 18.28 -15.69
C VAL A 45 -1.65 19.31 -15.61
N GLN A 46 -2.59 19.22 -16.54
CA GLN A 46 -3.75 20.11 -16.55
C GLN A 46 -4.62 19.90 -15.31
N VAL A 47 -5.18 20.99 -14.79
CA VAL A 47 -6.12 20.97 -13.66
C VAL A 47 -7.35 20.11 -13.98
N SER A 48 -7.81 20.11 -15.23
CA SER A 48 -8.89 19.23 -15.70
C SER A 48 -8.62 17.74 -15.44
N THR A 49 -7.40 17.28 -15.69
CA THR A 49 -6.98 15.89 -15.42
C THR A 49 -7.02 15.59 -13.92
N LEU A 50 -6.56 16.54 -13.10
CA LEU A 50 -6.61 16.39 -11.64
C LEU A 50 -8.05 16.27 -11.17
N LEU A 51 -8.95 17.15 -11.64
CA LEU A 51 -10.37 17.14 -11.28
C LEU A 51 -11.06 15.84 -11.66
N ALA A 52 -10.82 15.34 -12.89
CA ALA A 52 -11.39 14.08 -13.36
C ALA A 52 -10.93 12.89 -12.51
N VAL A 53 -9.65 12.87 -12.12
CA VAL A 53 -9.10 11.80 -11.26
C VAL A 53 -9.66 11.89 -9.84
N THR A 54 -9.80 13.08 -9.27
CA THR A 54 -10.38 13.26 -7.94
C THR A 54 -11.86 12.88 -7.90
N GLU A 55 -12.61 13.15 -8.97
CA GLU A 55 -14.01 12.73 -9.09
C GLU A 55 -14.16 11.21 -9.03
N VAL A 56 -13.34 10.47 -9.79
CA VAL A 56 -13.36 8.99 -9.75
C VAL A 56 -12.94 8.44 -8.39
N LEU A 57 -11.97 9.09 -7.74
CA LEU A 57 -11.52 8.72 -6.40
C LEU A 57 -12.47 9.20 -5.29
N GLN A 58 -13.58 9.87 -5.62
CA GLN A 58 -14.54 10.45 -4.68
C GLN A 58 -13.88 11.40 -3.67
N LEU A 59 -12.94 12.22 -4.15
CA LEU A 59 -12.22 13.22 -3.37
C LEU A 59 -12.66 14.62 -3.75
N ASP A 60 -12.90 15.45 -2.73
CA ASP A 60 -13.14 16.88 -2.91
C ASP A 60 -11.85 17.69 -2.77
N LEU A 61 -11.68 18.67 -3.65
CA LEU A 61 -10.59 19.64 -3.60
C LEU A 61 -11.04 20.91 -2.90
N VAL A 62 -10.46 21.17 -1.73
CA VAL A 62 -10.75 22.36 -0.93
C VAL A 62 -9.52 23.25 -0.86
N THR A 63 -9.72 24.56 -1.07
CA THR A 63 -8.65 25.55 -0.84
C THR A 63 -8.60 25.93 0.63
N LEU A 64 -7.39 25.87 1.20
CA LEU A 64 -7.17 26.23 2.60
C LEU A 64 -6.23 27.45 2.70
N PRO A 65 -6.63 28.52 3.40
CA PRO A 65 -5.73 29.61 3.72
C PRO A 65 -4.47 29.11 4.45
N ARG A 66 -3.29 29.54 4.00
CA ARG A 66 -2.00 29.09 4.57
C ARG A 66 -1.88 29.35 6.07
N ALA A 67 -2.52 30.42 6.56
CA ALA A 67 -2.58 30.73 7.98
C ALA A 67 -3.33 29.66 8.79
N LEU A 68 -4.39 29.07 8.23
CA LEU A 68 -5.21 28.05 8.88
C LEU A 68 -4.55 26.66 8.89
N LYS A 69 -3.63 26.39 7.96
CA LYS A 69 -2.91 25.10 7.90
C LYS A 69 -2.20 24.76 9.22
N ARG A 70 -1.72 25.77 9.96
CA ARG A 70 -1.09 25.58 11.29
C ARG A 70 -2.07 25.15 12.38
N GLY A 71 -3.35 25.53 12.26
CA GLY A 71 -4.39 25.20 13.23
C GLY A 71 -5.13 23.89 12.92
N LEU A 72 -4.88 23.28 11.77
CA LEU A 72 -5.59 22.09 11.28
C LEU A 72 -4.58 21.07 10.70
N PRO A 73 -3.69 20.50 11.54
CA PRO A 73 -2.67 19.56 11.08
C PRO A 73 -3.27 18.30 10.44
N GLU A 74 -4.45 17.85 10.90
CA GLU A 74 -5.19 16.69 10.37
C GLU A 74 -5.52 16.79 8.86
N LEU A 75 -5.73 18.00 8.34
CA LEU A 75 -5.96 18.24 6.91
C LEU A 75 -4.65 18.22 6.10
N GLY A 76 -3.55 18.52 6.78
CA GLY A 76 -2.23 18.71 6.21
C GLY A 76 -1.39 17.43 6.18
N ASP A 77 -1.54 16.57 7.17
CA ASP A 77 -0.75 15.35 7.35
C ASP A 77 -1.72 14.19 7.52
N ALA A 78 -2.30 13.70 6.42
CA ALA A 78 -2.93 12.38 6.48
C ALA A 78 -1.78 11.35 6.53
N PRO A 79 -1.54 10.65 7.66
CA PRO A 79 -0.64 9.52 7.64
C PRO A 79 -1.27 8.49 6.70
N ALA A 80 -0.48 8.00 5.75
CA ALA A 80 -0.80 6.77 5.03
C ALA A 80 -1.00 5.68 6.09
N VAL A 81 -2.28 5.41 6.43
CA VAL A 81 -2.76 4.27 7.21
C VAL A 81 -1.74 3.74 8.22
N ALA A 82 -1.68 4.37 9.40
CA ALA A 82 -1.29 3.64 10.58
C ALA A 82 -2.32 2.52 10.75
N ALA A 83 -1.99 1.34 10.22
CA ALA A 83 -2.68 0.10 10.50
C ALA A 83 -2.56 -0.17 12.00
N THR A 84 -3.41 0.46 12.80
CA THR A 84 -3.84 -0.07 14.09
C THR A 84 -4.67 -1.31 13.80
N ALA A 85 -3.97 -2.38 13.42
CA ALA A 85 -4.46 -3.71 13.62
C ALA A 85 -4.60 -3.88 15.13
N THR A 86 -5.85 -3.80 15.57
CA THR A 86 -6.35 -4.38 16.80
C THR A 86 -5.70 -5.76 16.98
N ALA A 87 -4.71 -5.84 17.87
CA ALA A 87 -4.14 -7.11 18.30
C ALA A 87 -5.22 -7.86 19.09
N PRO A 88 -5.64 -9.07 18.69
CA PRO A 88 -6.46 -9.90 19.55
C PRO A 88 -5.60 -10.38 20.73
N LEU A 89 -6.22 -10.41 21.91
CA LEU A 89 -5.67 -10.96 23.13
C LEU A 89 -5.04 -12.34 22.86
N GLN A 90 -3.74 -12.48 23.16
CA GLN A 90 -3.14 -13.81 23.34
C GLN A 90 -3.55 -14.34 24.74
N PRO A 91 -4.23 -15.49 24.84
CA PRO A 91 -4.20 -16.24 26.08
C PRO A 91 -2.85 -16.93 26.21
N SER A 92 -2.21 -16.72 27.36
CA SER A 92 -1.02 -17.44 27.82
C SER A 92 -1.26 -18.96 27.81
N PRO A 93 -0.22 -19.77 27.48
CA PRO A 93 -0.09 -21.06 28.15
C PRO A 93 1.28 -21.22 28.80
N ALA A 94 1.23 -21.45 30.11
CA ALA A 94 2.31 -22.03 30.88
C ALA A 94 2.51 -23.50 30.45
N SER A 95 3.75 -23.89 30.12
CA SER A 95 4.42 -25.08 30.69
C SER A 95 5.68 -25.45 29.92
N SER A 96 6.69 -25.84 30.68
CA SER A 96 8.03 -26.17 30.25
C SER A 96 8.22 -27.67 29.95
N ARG A 97 8.98 -27.96 28.86
CA ARG A 97 9.96 -29.08 28.63
C ARG A 97 9.45 -30.54 28.46
N PRO A 98 10.27 -31.52 27.97
CA PRO A 98 11.37 -31.52 26.97
C PRO A 98 11.43 -32.76 25.99
N SER A 99 12.40 -32.76 25.03
CA SER A 99 13.02 -33.91 24.29
C SER A 99 12.14 -34.67 23.26
N SER A 100 12.56 -35.30 22.15
CA SER A 100 13.85 -35.77 21.59
C SER A 100 13.68 -36.10 20.07
N HIS A 101 14.80 -36.12 19.32
CA HIS A 101 14.99 -36.51 17.92
C HIS A 101 14.07 -37.60 17.32
N VAL A 102 13.58 -37.37 16.10
CA VAL A 102 13.22 -38.45 15.15
C VAL A 102 13.71 -38.09 13.74
N MET A 103 14.86 -38.64 13.35
CA MET A 103 15.21 -38.78 11.93
C MET A 103 14.33 -39.88 11.34
N SER A 104 13.50 -39.52 10.36
CA SER A 104 12.59 -40.42 9.67
C SER A 104 13.35 -41.51 8.89
N ALA A 105 12.86 -42.76 8.98
CA ALA A 105 13.43 -43.93 8.30
C ALA A 105 13.49 -43.78 6.76
N VAL A 106 12.69 -42.88 6.19
CA VAL A 106 12.68 -42.58 4.76
C VAL A 106 13.96 -41.84 4.33
N GLN A 107 14.51 -40.97 5.18
CA GLN A 107 15.77 -40.27 4.92
C GLN A 107 16.98 -41.21 4.98
N ARG A 108 16.91 -42.31 5.76
CA ARG A 108 17.93 -43.37 5.73
C ARG A 108 17.92 -44.12 4.39
N ARG A 109 16.74 -44.42 3.84
CA ARG A 109 16.59 -45.14 2.56
C ARG A 109 17.15 -44.36 1.37
N LEU A 110 17.08 -43.04 1.41
CA LEU A 110 17.58 -42.13 0.37
C LEU A 110 19.11 -41.94 0.39
N ALA A 111 19.76 -42.15 1.54
CA ALA A 111 21.22 -42.01 1.67
C ALA A 111 21.97 -43.22 1.07
N ASP A 112 21.48 -44.45 1.27
CA ASP A 112 22.15 -45.66 0.76
C ASP A 112 22.06 -45.82 -0.76
N LEU A 113 20.97 -45.36 -1.38
CA LEU A 113 20.81 -45.39 -2.84
C LEU A 113 21.83 -44.50 -3.59
N LYS A 114 22.54 -43.62 -2.89
CA LYS A 114 23.51 -42.68 -3.47
C LYS A 114 24.96 -43.22 -3.45
N GLY A 115 25.21 -44.41 -2.89
CA GLY A 115 26.52 -45.09 -2.87
C GLY A 115 26.70 -46.16 -3.95
N GLY A 116 26.63 -45.79 -5.23
CA GLY A 116 26.72 -46.68 -6.41
C GLY A 116 27.83 -47.75 -6.37
N ARG A 117 27.59 -48.95 -6.90
CA ARG A 117 27.82 -49.33 -8.32
C ARG A 117 29.18 -48.86 -8.87
N SER A 118 30.22 -49.66 -8.64
CA SER A 118 31.07 -50.31 -9.67
C SER A 118 32.12 -51.17 -8.98
#